data_AF-A0A9D6FAF7-F1
#
_entry.id   AF-A0A9D6FAF7-F1
#
_cell.length_a   1.000
_cell.length_b   1.000
_cell.length_c   1.000
_cell.angle_alpha   90.00
_cell.angle_beta   90.00
_cell.angle_gamma   90.00
#
_symmetry.space_group_name_H-M   'P 1'
#
loop_
_entity.id
_entity.type
_entity.pdbx_description
1 polymer ?
#
loop_
_entity_poly.entity_id
_entity_poly.type
_entity_poly.pdbx_seq_one_letter_code
_entity_poly.pdbx_strand_id
1 'polypeptide(L)'
;MNISFSRLAVIGLQVILAFSLSGQACAQSSQTERLSREKVVEMVRKALGDNAQVTDFSIARSGFLLADFNGDGVQDAAVALKMSQHGFLTILAQGGKFTYLDTGLPPLPEIPHNASYCLGLMIFQNPDKFNEEQHLFYGCFSGWKLISKDNVVIPKELASAAGDALLLYTEVDAFLVLYNDGKSYRAYYEHEHQ
;
A
#
# COMPACT_ATOMS: atom_id res chain seq x y z
N MET A 1 -8.30 3.55 -85.16
CA MET A 1 -7.34 4.59 -84.74
C MET A 1 -6.37 3.91 -83.78
N ASN A 2 -5.15 3.63 -84.25
CA ASN A 2 -4.09 2.94 -83.51
C ASN A 2 -3.37 3.94 -82.61
N ILE A 3 -3.21 3.62 -81.33
CA ILE A 3 -2.17 4.24 -80.50
C ILE A 3 -1.49 3.14 -79.69
N SER A 4 -0.22 2.95 -80.02
CA SER A 4 0.80 2.12 -79.38
C SER A 4 1.35 2.84 -78.16
N PHE A 5 1.54 2.15 -77.04
CA PHE A 5 2.49 2.57 -75.99
C PHE A 5 3.27 1.39 -75.40
N SER A 6 4.49 1.30 -75.89
CA SER A 6 5.78 1.06 -75.24
C SER A 6 5.83 0.49 -73.81
N ARG A 7 6.58 -0.61 -73.72
CA ARG A 7 7.20 -1.18 -72.52
C ARG A 7 8.13 -0.16 -71.83
N LEU A 8 8.07 -0.06 -70.50
CA LEU A 8 9.15 0.53 -69.70
C LEU A 8 9.24 -0.08 -68.30
N ALA A 9 10.41 -0.65 -68.06
CA ALA A 9 11.18 -0.80 -66.83
C ALA A 9 10.54 -1.35 -65.55
N VAL A 10 10.96 -2.58 -65.26
CA VAL A 10 11.14 -3.16 -63.92
C VAL A 10 12.09 -2.30 -63.08
N ILE A 11 11.68 -1.89 -61.88
CA ILE A 11 12.59 -1.65 -60.76
C ILE A 11 12.00 -2.36 -59.55
N GLY A 12 12.60 -3.49 -59.19
CA GLY A 12 12.30 -4.22 -57.97
C GLY A 12 12.80 -3.43 -56.76
N LEU A 13 11.88 -3.03 -55.88
CA LEU A 13 12.21 -2.51 -54.57
C LEU A 13 12.16 -3.68 -53.59
N GLN A 14 13.29 -4.36 -53.38
CA GLN A 14 13.43 -5.26 -52.23
C GLN A 14 13.53 -4.41 -50.97
N VAL A 15 12.44 -4.38 -50.20
CA VAL A 15 12.44 -3.88 -48.83
C VAL A 15 13.14 -4.92 -47.97
N ILE A 16 14.45 -4.74 -47.76
CA ILE A 16 15.21 -5.47 -46.74
C ILE A 16 14.92 -4.76 -45.41
N LEU A 17 13.92 -5.25 -44.67
CA LEU A 17 13.74 -4.91 -43.25
C LEU A 17 14.83 -5.61 -42.44
N ALA A 18 16.01 -4.99 -42.37
CA ALA A 18 17.01 -5.29 -41.36
C ALA A 18 16.52 -4.72 -40.02
N PHE A 19 15.66 -5.46 -39.32
CA PHE A 19 15.51 -5.26 -37.89
C PHE A 19 16.82 -5.68 -37.24
N SER A 20 17.69 -4.71 -36.95
CA SER A 20 18.76 -4.93 -36.00
C SER A 20 18.10 -5.22 -34.66
N LEU A 21 18.04 -6.50 -34.29
CA LEU A 21 17.94 -6.93 -32.91
C LEU A 21 19.27 -6.53 -32.25
N SER A 22 19.44 -5.23 -32.00
CA SER A 22 20.35 -4.77 -30.98
C SER A 22 19.82 -5.38 -29.70
N GLY A 23 20.50 -6.42 -29.25
CA GLY A 23 20.33 -6.99 -27.92
C GLY A 23 20.54 -5.87 -26.91
N GLN A 24 19.46 -5.17 -26.60
CA GLN A 24 19.26 -4.65 -25.26
C GLN A 24 19.17 -5.89 -24.40
N ALA A 25 20.33 -6.33 -23.92
CA ALA A 25 20.39 -7.00 -22.64
C ALA A 25 19.48 -6.16 -21.75
N CYS A 26 18.32 -6.72 -21.40
CA CYS A 26 17.55 -6.22 -20.29
C CYS A 26 18.56 -6.24 -19.14
N ALA A 27 19.13 -5.08 -18.83
CA ALA A 27 19.60 -4.79 -17.50
C ALA A 27 18.34 -4.97 -16.66
N GLN A 28 18.07 -6.22 -16.27
CA GLN A 28 17.11 -6.56 -15.26
C GLN A 28 17.56 -5.71 -14.09
N SER A 29 16.81 -4.63 -13.86
CA SER A 29 17.04 -3.72 -12.76
C SER A 29 17.19 -4.60 -11.53
N SER A 30 18.43 -4.68 -11.09
CA SER A 30 18.84 -5.47 -9.96
C SER A 30 17.92 -5.11 -8.80
N GLN A 31 17.28 -6.13 -8.24
CA GLN A 31 16.81 -6.10 -6.86
C GLN A 31 15.80 -4.98 -6.59
N THR A 32 14.52 -5.28 -6.77
CA THR A 32 13.56 -4.90 -5.73
C THR A 32 14.07 -5.56 -4.45
N GLU A 33 14.93 -4.87 -3.71
CA GLU A 33 15.38 -5.28 -2.40
C GLU A 33 14.12 -5.42 -1.57
N ARG A 34 13.64 -6.66 -1.44
CA ARG A 34 12.45 -6.96 -0.62
C ARG A 34 12.72 -6.35 0.74
N LEU A 35 11.82 -5.46 1.16
CA LEU A 35 11.92 -4.78 2.44
C LEU A 35 12.16 -5.84 3.54
N SER A 36 13.36 -5.82 4.14
CA SER A 36 13.71 -6.77 5.18
C SER A 36 13.00 -6.40 6.48
N ARG A 37 12.86 -7.38 7.38
CA ARG A 37 12.31 -7.14 8.71
C ARG A 37 13.11 -6.05 9.44
N GLU A 38 14.43 -6.06 9.29
CA GLU A 38 15.34 -5.11 9.91
C GLU A 38 15.09 -3.70 9.39
N LYS A 39 14.91 -3.54 8.07
CA LYS A 39 14.60 -2.24 7.45
C LYS A 39 13.23 -1.73 7.90
N VAL A 40 12.21 -2.59 8.02
CA VAL A 40 10.89 -2.22 8.59
C VAL A 40 11.02 -1.72 10.03
N VAL A 41 11.78 -2.44 10.88
CA VAL A 41 12.00 -2.04 12.27
C VAL A 41 12.74 -0.70 12.35
N GLU A 42 13.75 -0.49 11.51
CA GLU A 42 14.46 0.78 11.40
C GLU A 42 13.53 1.93 11.01
N MET A 43 12.70 1.74 9.98
CA MET A 43 11.71 2.73 9.55
C MET A 43 10.75 3.11 10.69
N VAL A 44 10.22 2.11 11.40
CA VAL A 44 9.32 2.35 12.54
C VAL A 44 10.03 3.11 13.65
N ARG A 45 11.26 2.74 14.01
CA ARG A 45 12.03 3.49 15.03
C ARG A 45 12.33 4.91 14.59
N LYS A 46 12.66 5.12 13.31
CA LYS A 46 12.87 6.47 12.76
C LYS A 46 11.61 7.33 12.85
N ALA A 47 10.44 6.72 12.62
CA ALA A 47 9.16 7.42 12.66
C ALA A 47 8.61 7.65 14.07
N LEU A 48 8.91 6.75 15.00
CA LEU A 48 8.22 6.66 16.30
C LEU A 48 9.15 6.79 17.51
N GLY A 49 10.46 6.87 17.27
CA GLY A 49 11.50 6.78 18.29
C GLY A 49 11.85 5.34 18.68
N ASP A 50 12.95 5.17 19.41
CA ASP A 50 13.52 3.87 19.78
C ASP A 50 12.61 3.00 20.65
N ASN A 51 11.63 3.61 21.31
CA ASN A 51 10.67 2.93 22.18
C ASN A 51 9.54 2.22 21.41
N ALA A 52 9.47 2.39 20.09
CA ALA A 52 8.44 1.77 19.28
C ALA A 52 8.67 0.27 19.10
N GLN A 53 7.62 -0.50 19.36
CA GLN A 53 7.64 -1.96 19.24
C GLN A 53 6.80 -2.37 18.03
N VAL A 54 7.49 -2.86 16.99
CA VAL A 54 6.84 -3.61 15.91
C VAL A 54 6.27 -4.89 16.52
N THR A 55 4.99 -5.18 16.29
CA THR A 55 4.36 -6.39 16.85
C THR A 55 5.15 -7.62 16.45
N ASP A 56 5.13 -8.64 17.29
CA ASP A 56 5.63 -9.94 16.84
C ASP A 56 4.81 -10.40 15.62
N PHE A 57 5.52 -10.89 14.62
CA PHE A 57 5.02 -11.14 13.27
C PHE A 57 4.01 -12.31 13.24
N SER A 58 3.87 -12.99 14.37
CA SER A 58 2.98 -14.12 14.61
C SER A 58 1.50 -13.73 14.68
N ILE A 59 1.17 -12.52 15.16
CA ILE A 59 -0.23 -12.09 15.33
C ILE A 59 -0.87 -11.72 13.97
N ALA A 60 -0.07 -11.15 13.05
CA ALA A 60 -0.52 -10.69 11.74
C ALA A 60 -0.06 -11.58 10.56
N ARG A 61 0.47 -12.79 10.82
CA ARG A 61 1.15 -13.72 9.89
C ARG A 61 2.36 -13.16 9.12
N SER A 62 2.49 -11.86 8.94
CA SER A 62 3.63 -11.22 8.25
C SER A 62 4.16 -9.95 8.89
N GLY A 63 3.54 -9.41 9.96
CA GLY A 63 3.94 -8.18 10.68
C GLY A 63 3.91 -6.88 9.85
N PHE A 64 4.06 -6.99 8.53
CA PHE A 64 3.85 -5.95 7.53
C PHE A 64 3.31 -6.55 6.21
N LEU A 65 2.82 -5.69 5.34
CA LEU A 65 2.41 -5.97 3.96
C LEU A 65 3.01 -4.92 3.02
N LEU A 66 3.29 -5.32 1.78
CA LEU A 66 3.78 -4.44 0.72
C LEU A 66 2.76 -4.41 -0.42
N ALA A 67 2.36 -3.22 -0.85
CA ALA A 67 1.34 -3.01 -1.88
C ALA A 67 1.39 -1.56 -2.37
N ASP A 68 0.65 -1.21 -3.43
CA ASP A 68 0.49 0.19 -3.88
C ASP A 68 -0.77 0.77 -3.21
N PHE A 69 -0.67 1.23 -1.97
CA PHE A 69 -1.86 1.62 -1.18
C PHE A 69 -2.43 2.97 -1.59
N ASN A 70 -1.61 3.88 -2.11
CA ASN A 70 -2.04 5.21 -2.55
C ASN A 70 -2.33 5.31 -4.05
N GLY A 71 -2.01 4.29 -4.85
CA GLY A 71 -2.31 4.24 -6.27
C GLY A 71 -1.31 4.95 -7.18
N ASP A 72 -0.14 5.34 -6.67
CA ASP A 72 0.87 6.07 -7.45
C ASP A 72 1.82 5.15 -8.24
N GLY A 73 1.66 3.84 -8.11
CA GLY A 73 2.46 2.82 -8.78
C GLY A 73 3.81 2.55 -8.12
N VAL A 74 4.09 3.15 -6.96
CA VAL A 74 5.23 2.85 -6.10
C VAL A 74 4.78 1.91 -4.98
N GLN A 75 5.68 1.02 -4.56
CA GLN A 75 5.40 0.14 -3.45
C GLN A 75 5.41 0.90 -2.12
N ASP A 76 4.38 0.69 -1.32
CA ASP A 76 4.21 1.17 0.05
C ASP A 76 4.38 0.01 1.05
N ALA A 77 4.49 0.34 2.34
CA ALA A 77 4.54 -0.64 3.42
C ALA A 77 3.51 -0.35 4.51
N ALA A 78 2.65 -1.34 4.79
CA ALA A 78 1.71 -1.34 5.92
C ALA A 78 2.30 -2.16 7.06
N VAL A 79 2.46 -1.60 8.25
CA VAL A 79 3.18 -2.22 9.39
C VAL A 79 2.31 -2.24 10.64
N ALA A 80 2.28 -3.38 11.35
CA ALA A 80 1.52 -3.58 12.57
C ALA A 80 2.39 -3.18 13.75
N LEU A 81 1.81 -2.40 14.64
CA LEU A 81 2.50 -1.80 15.76
C LEU A 81 1.81 -2.17 17.06
N LYS A 82 2.59 -2.60 18.05
CA LYS A 82 2.10 -2.74 19.40
C LYS A 82 2.17 -1.36 20.03
N MET A 83 1.05 -0.66 20.02
CA MET A 83 1.02 0.71 20.54
C MET A 83 0.95 0.71 22.05
N SER A 84 1.92 1.38 22.67
CA SER A 84 1.83 1.84 24.05
C SER A 84 1.30 3.27 24.08
N GLN A 85 0.78 3.71 25.22
CA GLN A 85 0.41 5.12 25.43
C GLN A 85 1.57 6.07 25.12
N HIS A 86 2.80 5.66 25.46
CA HIS A 86 3.99 6.45 25.14
C HIS A 86 4.23 6.54 23.63
N GLY A 87 4.13 5.43 22.89
CA GLY A 87 4.29 5.43 21.43
C GLY A 87 3.26 6.32 20.73
N PHE A 88 2.02 6.33 21.20
CA PHE A 88 0.98 7.23 20.70
C PHE A 88 1.33 8.72 20.92
N LEU A 89 1.73 9.08 22.14
CA LEU A 89 2.11 10.46 22.46
C LEU A 89 3.32 10.95 21.66
N THR A 90 4.29 10.07 21.40
CA THR A 90 5.46 10.41 20.57
C THR A 90 5.05 10.73 19.13
N ILE A 91 4.09 10.02 18.56
CA ILE A 91 3.60 10.28 17.19
C ILE A 91 2.91 11.64 17.10
N LEU A 92 2.03 11.92 18.07
CA LEU A 92 1.37 13.22 18.14
C LEU A 92 2.38 14.36 18.29
N ALA A 93 3.43 14.17 19.11
CA ALA A 93 4.48 15.16 19.29
C ALA A 93 5.32 15.41 18.02
N GLN A 94 5.41 14.44 17.12
CA GLN A 94 6.15 14.54 15.85
C GLN A 94 5.28 15.01 14.67
N GLY A 95 4.01 15.37 14.91
CA GLY A 95 3.11 15.88 13.87
C GLY A 95 2.50 14.78 12.98
N GLY A 96 2.56 13.51 13.39
CA GLY A 96 1.95 12.42 12.65
C GLY A 96 0.41 12.56 12.58
N LYS A 97 -0.17 12.11 11.46
CA LYS A 97 -1.64 12.08 11.29
C LYS A 97 -2.17 10.78 11.89
N PHE A 98 -3.03 10.91 12.90
CA PHE A 98 -3.64 9.78 13.59
C PHE A 98 -5.13 9.65 13.24
N THR A 99 -5.58 8.44 12.91
CA THR A 99 -6.98 8.12 12.60
C THR A 99 -7.46 6.94 13.44
N TYR A 100 -8.53 7.12 14.23
CA TYR A 100 -9.22 5.99 14.87
C TYR A 100 -10.08 5.25 13.85
N LEU A 101 -9.85 3.95 13.73
CA LEU A 101 -10.57 3.09 12.80
C LEU A 101 -11.99 2.77 13.28
N ASP A 102 -12.21 2.64 14.59
CA ASP A 102 -13.50 2.22 15.15
C ASP A 102 -14.59 3.30 15.09
N THR A 103 -14.21 4.58 14.99
CA THR A 103 -15.15 5.70 15.05
C THR A 103 -15.07 6.64 13.86
N GLY A 104 -13.99 6.57 13.06
CA GLY A 104 -13.66 7.59 12.06
C GLY A 104 -13.45 8.99 12.67
N LEU A 105 -13.39 9.10 14.00
CA LEU A 105 -13.22 10.36 14.72
C LEU A 105 -11.74 10.67 14.98
N PRO A 106 -11.36 11.95 15.09
CA PRO A 106 -10.03 12.34 15.55
C PRO A 106 -9.77 11.81 16.96
N PRO A 107 -8.49 11.75 17.38
CA PRO A 107 -8.19 11.06 18.60
C PRO A 107 -8.83 11.62 19.86
N LEU A 108 -9.53 10.77 20.61
CA LEU A 108 -9.84 11.05 22.00
C LEU A 108 -8.53 11.10 22.80
N PRO A 109 -8.40 12.03 23.76
CA PRO A 109 -7.17 12.22 24.53
C PRO A 109 -6.78 11.03 25.42
N GLU A 110 -7.69 10.07 25.62
CA GLU A 110 -7.45 8.89 26.44
C GLU A 110 -7.56 7.63 25.59
N ILE A 111 -6.42 6.94 25.41
CA ILE A 111 -6.41 5.57 24.90
C ILE A 111 -7.05 4.70 25.99
N PRO A 112 -8.03 3.85 25.69
CA PRO A 112 -8.63 2.96 26.67
C PRO A 112 -7.54 2.11 27.33
N HIS A 113 -7.39 2.22 28.65
CA HIS A 113 -6.33 1.57 29.43
C HIS A 113 -6.38 0.02 29.39
N ASN A 114 -7.42 -0.57 28.81
CA ASN A 114 -7.61 -2.02 28.67
C ASN A 114 -7.50 -2.53 27.23
N ALA A 115 -6.99 -1.73 26.29
CA ALA A 115 -6.84 -2.06 24.87
C ALA A 115 -5.69 -3.06 24.58
N SER A 116 -5.56 -4.13 25.38
CA SER A 116 -4.47 -5.12 25.26
C SER A 116 -4.42 -5.84 23.90
N TYR A 117 -5.49 -5.76 23.11
CA TYR A 117 -5.64 -6.41 21.80
C TYR A 117 -5.68 -5.42 20.63
N CYS A 118 -5.63 -4.12 20.88
CA CYS A 118 -5.71 -3.14 19.81
C CYS A 118 -4.32 -2.86 19.22
N LEU A 119 -4.27 -2.83 17.89
CA LEU A 119 -3.05 -2.69 17.14
C LEU A 119 -3.01 -1.33 16.45
N GLY A 120 -1.82 -0.73 16.42
CA GLY A 120 -1.54 0.34 15.47
C GLY A 120 -1.26 -0.26 14.10
N LEU A 121 -1.67 0.46 13.06
CA LEU A 121 -1.33 0.18 11.68
C LEU A 121 -0.72 1.44 11.10
N MET A 122 0.51 1.37 10.59
CA MET A 122 1.19 2.50 9.98
C MET A 122 1.42 2.22 8.51
N ILE A 123 1.08 3.17 7.64
CA ILE A 123 1.36 3.06 6.20
C ILE A 123 2.47 4.05 5.84
N PHE A 124 3.61 3.48 5.44
CA PHE A 124 4.76 4.19 4.89
C PHE A 124 4.62 4.29 3.38
N GLN A 125 4.37 5.49 2.89
CA GLN A 125 4.38 5.76 1.46
C GLN A 125 5.81 5.81 0.95
N ASN A 126 6.12 5.05 -0.11
CA ASN A 126 7.45 4.99 -0.70
C ASN A 126 8.55 4.80 0.38
N PRO A 127 8.72 3.59 0.93
CA PRO A 127 9.57 3.33 2.09
C PRO A 127 11.05 3.68 1.87
N ASP A 128 11.49 3.79 0.62
CA ASP A 128 12.84 4.23 0.27
C ASP A 128 13.03 5.76 0.37
N LYS A 129 11.94 6.53 0.29
CA LYS A 129 11.92 7.99 0.39
C LYS A 129 11.15 8.43 1.62
N PHE A 130 11.48 7.83 2.77
CA PHE A 130 10.88 8.13 4.07
C PHE A 130 10.50 9.61 4.18
N ASN A 131 9.22 9.90 3.98
CA ASN A 131 8.65 11.24 4.03
C ASN A 131 8.05 11.46 5.41
N GLU A 132 7.87 12.72 5.81
CA GLU A 132 7.35 13.04 7.13
C GLU A 132 5.83 12.79 7.25
N GLU A 133 5.14 12.63 6.11
CA GLU A 133 3.70 12.33 6.09
C GLU A 133 3.42 10.85 6.31
N GLN A 134 3.51 10.44 7.58
CA GLN A 134 3.14 9.10 7.99
C GLN A 134 1.68 9.05 8.46
N HIS A 135 0.95 8.05 7.97
CA HIS A 135 -0.41 7.79 8.40
C HIS A 135 -0.42 6.69 9.44
N LEU A 136 -0.83 7.03 10.67
CA LEU A 136 -1.09 6.06 11.71
C LEU A 136 -2.59 5.85 11.88
N PHE A 137 -2.98 4.59 11.81
CA PHE A 137 -4.31 4.09 12.10
C PHE A 137 -4.27 3.30 13.40
N TYR A 138 -5.33 3.36 14.17
CA TYR A 138 -5.46 2.56 15.39
C TYR A 138 -6.86 2.01 15.51
N GLY A 139 -6.94 0.71 15.80
CA GLY A 139 -8.18 0.00 16.00
C GLY A 139 -7.95 -1.37 16.60
N CYS A 140 -9.02 -2.02 17.01
CA CYS A 140 -8.96 -3.36 17.60
C CYS A 140 -9.21 -4.40 16.50
N PHE A 141 -8.12 -4.95 15.95
CA PHE A 141 -8.16 -5.96 14.89
C PHE A 141 -7.20 -7.11 15.18
N SER A 142 -7.63 -8.33 14.86
CA SER A 142 -6.90 -9.58 15.10
C SER A 142 -6.05 -10.03 13.92
N GLY A 143 -6.23 -9.41 12.75
CA GLY A 143 -5.46 -9.71 11.56
C GLY A 143 -5.85 -8.84 10.38
N TRP A 144 -5.20 -9.07 9.24
CA TRP A 144 -5.47 -8.35 8.02
C TRP A 144 -5.30 -9.20 6.75
N LYS A 145 -5.79 -8.69 5.63
CA LYS A 145 -5.61 -9.26 4.30
C LYS A 145 -5.50 -8.14 3.27
N LEU A 146 -4.58 -8.31 2.31
CA LEU A 146 -4.48 -7.43 1.15
C LEU A 146 -5.66 -7.68 0.19
N ILE A 147 -6.34 -6.61 -0.21
CA ILE A 147 -7.30 -6.59 -1.32
C ILE A 147 -6.62 -5.83 -2.45
N SER A 148 -6.31 -6.51 -3.54
CA SER A 148 -5.76 -5.84 -4.71
C SER A 148 -6.84 -5.06 -5.44
N LYS A 149 -6.51 -3.85 -5.92
CA LYS A 149 -7.44 -3.03 -6.72
C LYS A 149 -7.91 -3.70 -8.01
N ASP A 150 -7.11 -4.63 -8.53
CA ASP A 150 -7.40 -5.37 -9.75
C ASP A 150 -8.30 -6.61 -9.52
N ASN A 151 -8.61 -6.97 -8.26
CA ASN A 151 -9.43 -8.14 -7.93
C ASN A 151 -10.90 -7.78 -7.67
N VAL A 152 -11.78 -8.33 -8.52
CA VAL A 152 -13.11 -7.81 -8.94
C VAL A 152 -14.27 -7.97 -7.93
N VAL A 153 -14.04 -8.31 -6.66
CA VAL A 153 -15.13 -8.29 -5.65
C VAL A 153 -14.84 -7.21 -4.61
N ILE A 154 -14.78 -6.00 -5.14
CA ILE A 154 -14.64 -4.78 -4.34
C ILE A 154 -16.08 -4.32 -4.02
N PRO A 155 -16.46 -4.15 -2.74
CA PRO A 155 -17.66 -3.41 -2.38
C PRO A 155 -17.75 -2.12 -3.21
N LYS A 156 -18.96 -1.71 -3.62
CA LYS A 156 -19.13 -0.55 -4.51
C LYS A 156 -18.45 0.71 -3.94
N GLU A 157 -18.32 0.75 -2.62
CA GLU A 157 -17.68 1.78 -1.83
C GLU A 157 -16.18 1.92 -2.14
N LEU A 158 -15.47 0.83 -2.47
CA LEU A 158 -14.05 0.91 -2.88
C LEU A 158 -13.87 1.04 -4.40
N ALA A 159 -14.93 1.28 -5.17
CA ALA A 159 -14.79 1.71 -6.57
C ALA A 159 -14.02 3.04 -6.71
N SER A 160 -13.90 3.79 -5.62
CA SER A 160 -13.11 5.02 -5.53
C SER A 160 -11.66 4.81 -5.06
N ALA A 161 -11.25 3.57 -4.77
CA ALA A 161 -9.90 3.29 -4.31
C ALA A 161 -8.89 3.58 -5.43
N ALA A 162 -7.89 4.41 -5.13
CA ALA A 162 -6.78 4.70 -6.04
C ALA A 162 -5.76 3.55 -6.10
N GLY A 163 -5.58 2.87 -4.96
CA GLY A 163 -4.63 1.80 -4.76
C GLY A 163 -5.26 0.51 -4.21
N ASP A 164 -4.39 -0.41 -3.80
CA ASP A 164 -4.76 -1.58 -3.03
C ASP A 164 -5.36 -1.19 -1.66
N ALA A 165 -6.11 -2.10 -1.05
CA ALA A 165 -6.78 -1.90 0.21
C ALA A 165 -6.40 -2.97 1.25
N LEU A 166 -6.66 -2.66 2.52
CA LEU A 166 -6.46 -3.58 3.65
C LEU A 166 -7.81 -3.94 4.25
N LEU A 167 -8.13 -5.23 4.22
CA LEU A 167 -9.21 -5.81 5.02
C LEU A 167 -8.66 -6.11 6.42
N LEU A 168 -9.24 -5.54 7.46
CA LEU A 168 -8.89 -5.75 8.86
C LEU A 168 -10.01 -6.54 9.55
N TYR A 169 -9.66 -7.63 10.21
CA TYR A 169 -10.61 -8.48 10.94
C TYR A 169 -10.77 -7.94 12.37
N THR A 170 -11.96 -7.44 12.72
CA THR A 170 -12.24 -6.94 14.07
C THR A 170 -12.69 -8.07 14.99
N GLU A 171 -12.78 -7.82 16.30
CA GLU A 171 -13.16 -8.83 17.30
C GLU A 171 -14.67 -9.15 17.33
N VAL A 172 -15.50 -8.37 16.64
CA VAL A 172 -16.98 -8.43 16.73
C VAL A 172 -17.64 -8.99 15.47
N ASP A 173 -17.00 -9.96 14.82
CA ASP A 173 -17.47 -10.55 13.54
C ASP A 173 -17.77 -9.50 12.46
N ALA A 174 -17.03 -8.40 12.51
CA ALA A 174 -17.08 -7.34 11.52
C ALA A 174 -15.71 -7.17 10.87
N PHE A 175 -15.70 -6.58 9.68
CA PHE A 175 -14.48 -6.22 9.02
C PHE A 175 -14.45 -4.73 8.67
N LEU A 176 -13.24 -4.19 8.68
CA LEU A 176 -12.96 -2.84 8.23
C LEU A 176 -12.11 -2.90 6.98
N VAL A 177 -12.47 -2.13 5.96
CA VAL A 177 -11.63 -1.94 4.79
C VAL A 177 -11.00 -0.56 4.84
N LEU A 178 -9.67 -0.52 4.94
CA LEU A 178 -8.87 0.69 4.83
C LEU A 178 -8.35 0.84 3.40
N TYR A 179 -8.63 1.97 2.76
CA TYR A 179 -8.22 2.25 1.39
C TYR A 179 -7.92 3.74 1.19
N ASN A 180 -7.20 4.10 0.13
CA ASN A 180 -6.97 5.49 -0.24
C ASN A 180 -7.90 5.89 -1.40
N ASP A 181 -8.64 7.00 -1.28
CA ASP A 181 -9.55 7.51 -2.32
C ASP A 181 -8.86 8.42 -3.36
N GLY A 182 -7.53 8.42 -3.40
CA GLY A 182 -6.70 9.31 -4.20
C GLY A 182 -6.43 10.67 -3.55
N LYS A 183 -7.06 10.97 -2.41
CA LYS A 183 -6.81 12.19 -1.62
C LYS A 183 -6.39 11.89 -0.20
N SER A 184 -6.98 10.86 0.40
CA SER A 184 -6.73 10.48 1.79
C SER A 184 -7.21 9.06 2.06
N TYR A 185 -6.73 8.49 3.15
CA TYR A 185 -7.22 7.20 3.61
C TYR A 185 -8.65 7.31 4.15
N ARG A 186 -9.44 6.27 3.86
CA ARG A 186 -10.83 6.06 4.25
C ARG A 186 -10.96 4.69 4.86
N ALA A 187 -11.86 4.58 5.83
CA ALA A 187 -12.28 3.31 6.39
C ALA A 187 -13.74 3.07 6.02
N TYR A 188 -14.05 1.88 5.51
CA TYR A 188 -15.40 1.36 5.34
C TYR A 188 -15.60 0.24 6.35
N TYR A 189 -16.73 0.25 7.05
CA TYR A 189 -17.04 -0.73 8.08
C TYR A 189 -18.30 -1.48 7.67
N GLU A 190 -18.23 -2.81 7.65
CA GLU A 190 -19.37 -3.68 7.35
C GLU A 190 -19.55 -4.66 8.52
N HIS A 191 -20.75 -4.64 9.10
CA HIS A 191 -21.19 -5.68 10.01
C HIS A 191 -21.64 -6.88 9.16
N GLU A 192 -21.16 -8.09 9.46
CA GLU A 192 -21.83 -9.28 8.93
C GLU A 192 -23.28 -9.26 9.45
N HIS A 193 -24.23 -9.06 8.53
CA HIS A 193 -25.65 -9.13 8.85
C HIS A 193 -25.95 -10.54 9.38
N GLN A 194 -26.21 -10.65 10.69
CA GLN A 194 -26.76 -11.84 11.32
C GLN A 194 -28.17 -12.16 10.81
#